data_AF-A0A9D6JFT6-F1
#
_entry.id   AF-A0A9D6JFT6-F1
#
_cell.length_a   1.000
_cell.length_b   1.000
_cell.length_c   1.000
_cell.angle_alpha   90.00
_cell.angle_beta   90.00
_cell.angle_gamma   90.00
#
_symmetry.space_group_name_H-M   'P 1'
#
loop_
_entity.id
_entity.type
_entity.pdbx_description
1 polymer ?
#
loop_
_entity_poly.entity_id
_entity_poly.type
_entity_poly.pdbx_seq_one_letter_code
_entity_poly.pdbx_strand_id
1 'polypeptide(L)'
;QILFQGLRRIAEQHRERIGAVHGRGLVAGLHIVRKGSQDPDGDLAFSIVERAFQMGLLMFAPVGLGGATVKISPPLTITAEALLDGLSALGEAIRDASSGPPGE
;
A
#
# COMPACT_ATOMS: atom_id res chain seq x y z
N GLN A 1 -1.41 17.59 0.46
CA GLN A 1 -2.73 17.06 0.06
C GLN A 1 -2.63 15.90 -0.94
N ILE A 2 -1.62 15.85 -1.82
CA ILE A 2 -1.41 14.78 -2.82
C ILE A 2 -1.40 13.36 -2.20
N LEU A 3 -0.54 13.11 -1.20
CA LEU A 3 -0.40 11.78 -0.60
C LEU A 3 -1.75 11.20 -0.13
N PHE A 4 -2.47 11.92 0.74
CA PHE A 4 -3.74 11.43 1.27
C PHE A 4 -4.85 11.32 0.23
N GLN A 5 -4.88 12.19 -0.78
CA GLN A 5 -5.84 12.06 -1.89
C GLN A 5 -5.55 10.80 -2.71
N GLY A 6 -4.28 10.55 -3.04
CA GLY A 6 -3.86 9.33 -3.73
C GLY A 6 -4.15 8.06 -2.94
N LEU A 7 -3.78 8.02 -1.65
CA LEU A 7 -4.03 6.87 -0.79
C LEU A 7 -5.52 6.58 -0.60
N ARG A 8 -6.37 7.62 -0.50
CA ARG A 8 -7.83 7.44 -0.43
C ARG A 8 -8.39 6.85 -1.72
N ARG A 9 -7.92 7.33 -2.88
CA ARG A 9 -8.31 6.76 -4.18
C ARG A 9 -7.91 5.29 -4.30
N ILE A 10 -6.69 4.94 -3.90
CA ILE A 10 -6.21 3.55 -3.85
C ILE A 10 -7.09 2.72 -2.91
N ALA A 11 -7.38 3.24 -1.70
CA ALA A 11 -8.25 2.56 -0.74
C ALA A 11 -9.66 2.32 -1.30
N GLU A 12 -10.25 3.27 -2.01
CA GLU A 12 -11.55 3.12 -2.65
C GLU A 12 -11.54 2.03 -3.74
N GLN A 13 -10.48 1.99 -4.56
CA GLN A 13 -10.30 0.98 -5.61
C GLN A 13 -10.08 -0.43 -5.06
N HIS A 14 -9.51 -0.55 -3.86
CA HIS A 14 -9.14 -1.80 -3.22
C HIS A 14 -9.83 -1.99 -1.86
N ARG A 15 -11.06 -1.48 -1.70
CA ARG A 15 -11.80 -1.43 -0.43
C ARG A 15 -12.06 -2.79 0.23
N GLU A 16 -11.98 -3.86 -0.55
CA GLU A 16 -12.13 -5.24 -0.06
C GLU A 16 -10.86 -5.77 0.62
N ARG A 17 -9.72 -5.09 0.44
CA ARG A 17 -8.41 -5.43 1.02
C ARG A 17 -7.84 -4.34 1.92
N ILE A 18 -8.34 -3.11 1.84
CA ILE A 18 -7.86 -1.98 2.65
C ILE A 18 -8.95 -1.56 3.64
N GLY A 19 -8.72 -1.84 4.92
CA GLY A 19 -9.68 -1.52 5.99
C GLY A 19 -9.61 -0.09 6.48
N ALA A 20 -8.42 0.55 6.42
CA ALA A 20 -8.23 1.92 6.88
C ALA A 20 -7.01 2.60 6.24
N VAL A 21 -7.08 3.94 6.19
CA VAL A 21 -5.97 4.82 5.83
C VAL A 21 -5.74 5.80 6.98
N HIS A 22 -4.56 5.76 7.59
CA HIS A 22 -4.20 6.66 8.69
C HIS A 22 -2.89 7.39 8.41
N GLY A 23 -2.70 8.58 9.00
CA GLY A 23 -1.43 9.29 8.94
C GLY A 23 -1.55 10.81 9.08
N ARG A 24 -0.41 11.49 8.91
CA ARG A 24 -0.30 12.95 8.84
C ARG A 24 0.94 13.36 8.03
N GLY A 25 0.82 14.43 7.25
CA GLY A 25 1.95 14.96 6.47
C GLY A 25 2.45 13.96 5.43
N LEU A 26 3.73 13.59 5.49
CA LEU A 26 4.38 12.60 4.62
C LEU A 26 4.58 11.24 5.31
N VAL A 27 3.75 10.93 6.32
CA VAL A 27 3.75 9.61 6.98
C VAL A 27 2.32 9.09 7.00
N ALA A 28 2.12 7.90 6.45
CA ALA A 28 0.83 7.24 6.37
C ALA A 28 0.96 5.70 6.42
N GLY A 29 -0.16 5.03 6.67
CA GLY A 29 -0.28 3.58 6.64
C GLY A 29 -1.58 3.15 5.98
N LEU A 30 -1.50 2.11 5.16
CA LEU A 30 -2.65 1.36 4.65
C LEU A 30 -2.79 0.08 5.46
N HIS A 31 -3.91 -0.08 6.14
CA HIS A 31 -4.21 -1.28 6.92
C HIS A 31 -4.80 -2.33 5.98
N ILE A 32 -4.05 -3.41 5.75
CA ILE A 32 -4.44 -4.50 4.86
C ILE A 32 -5.22 -5.53 5.68
N VAL A 33 -6.36 -5.95 5.13
CA VAL A 33 -7.28 -6.87 5.80
C VAL A 33 -7.66 -8.02 4.88
N ARG A 34 -8.06 -9.13 5.50
CA ARG A 34 -8.62 -10.27 4.77
C ARG A 34 -9.93 -9.87 4.10
N LYS A 35 -10.17 -10.36 2.89
CA LYS A 35 -11.40 -10.05 2.14
C LYS A 35 -12.64 -10.45 2.93
N GLY A 36 -13.54 -9.49 3.13
CA GLY A 36 -14.78 -9.70 3.88
C GLY A 36 -14.61 -9.74 5.41
N SER A 37 -13.43 -9.40 5.94
CA SER A 37 -13.13 -9.34 7.37
C SER A 37 -12.40 -8.04 7.73
N GLN A 38 -12.31 -7.75 9.03
CA GLN A 38 -11.45 -6.70 9.60
C GLN A 38 -10.13 -7.27 10.14
N ASP A 39 -9.91 -8.58 9.98
CA ASP A 39 -8.69 -9.22 10.46
C ASP A 39 -7.46 -8.81 9.62
N PRO A 40 -6.31 -8.57 10.25
CA PRO A 40 -5.08 -8.18 9.56
C PRO A 40 -4.58 -9.28 8.61
N ASP A 41 -4.21 -8.89 7.39
CA ASP A 41 -3.64 -9.76 6.36
C ASP A 41 -2.17 -9.39 6.09
N GLY A 42 -1.28 -9.95 6.91
CA GLY A 42 0.16 -9.68 6.86
C GLY A 42 0.84 -10.26 5.63
N ASP A 43 0.41 -11.44 5.18
CA ASP A 43 0.98 -12.09 4.00
C ASP A 43 0.68 -11.28 2.74
N LEU A 44 -0.57 -10.79 2.58
CA LEU A 44 -0.90 -9.89 1.48
C LEU A 44 -0.11 -8.58 1.58
N ALA A 45 0.01 -7.98 2.78
CA ALA A 45 0.81 -6.76 2.95
C ALA A 45 2.27 -6.96 2.53
N PHE A 46 2.85 -8.12 2.84
CA PHE A 46 4.20 -8.48 2.44
C PHE A 46 4.31 -8.62 0.92
N SER A 47 3.39 -9.36 0.29
CA SER A 47 3.33 -9.51 -1.17
C SER A 47 3.17 -8.17 -1.90
N ILE A 48 2.39 -7.23 -1.34
CA ILE A 48 2.26 -5.86 -1.87
C ILE A 48 3.61 -5.14 -1.86
N VAL A 49 4.33 -5.19 -0.72
CA VAL A 49 5.65 -4.56 -0.58
C VAL A 49 6.68 -5.20 -1.51
N GLU A 50 6.68 -6.52 -1.63
CA GLU A 50 7.56 -7.24 -2.55
C GLU A 50 7.27 -6.87 -4.01
N ARG A 51 5.99 -6.82 -4.39
CA ARG A 51 5.60 -6.43 -5.75
C ARG A 51 5.97 -4.98 -6.07
N ALA A 52 5.77 -4.07 -5.12
CA ALA A 52 6.21 -2.68 -5.25
C ALA A 52 7.74 -2.59 -5.47
N PHE A 53 8.52 -3.36 -4.72
CA PHE A 53 9.96 -3.44 -4.89
C PHE A 53 10.36 -3.94 -6.30
N GLN A 54 9.70 -4.99 -6.80
CA GLN A 54 9.92 -5.51 -8.16
C GLN A 54 9.59 -4.47 -9.26
N MET A 55 8.67 -3.53 -8.96
CA MET A 55 8.30 -2.40 -9.83
C MET A 55 9.23 -1.18 -9.66
N GLY A 56 10.27 -1.27 -8.83
CA GLY A 56 11.22 -0.17 -8.59
C GLY A 56 10.82 0.80 -7.47
N LEU A 57 9.73 0.53 -6.74
CA LEU A 57 9.31 1.32 -5.58
C LEU A 57 9.83 0.67 -4.28
N LEU A 58 10.91 1.21 -3.73
CA LEU A 58 11.46 0.73 -2.46
C LEU A 58 10.54 1.09 -1.28
N MET A 59 10.12 0.08 -0.54
CA MET A 59 9.22 0.20 0.60
C MET A 59 9.83 -0.49 1.84
N PHE A 60 9.40 -0.07 3.03
CA PHE A 60 9.72 -0.83 4.25
C PHE A 60 8.95 -2.15 4.26
N ALA A 61 9.54 -3.18 4.89
CA ALA A 61 8.77 -4.35 5.29
C ALA A 61 7.50 -3.91 6.06
N PRO A 62 6.37 -4.61 5.88
CA PRO A 62 5.13 -4.27 6.57
C PRO A 62 5.30 -4.20 8.10
N VAL A 63 4.54 -3.30 8.73
CA VAL A 63 4.61 -3.05 10.17
C VAL A 63 3.22 -3.19 10.81
N GLY A 64 3.12 -2.91 12.11
CA GLY A 64 1.85 -2.86 12.83
C GLY A 64 1.31 -4.24 13.21
N LEU A 65 0.03 -4.28 13.60
CA LEU A 65 -0.62 -5.50 14.06
C LEU A 65 -0.62 -6.57 12.96
N GLY A 66 -0.11 -7.75 13.28
CA GLY A 66 -0.03 -8.88 12.34
C GLY A 66 0.86 -8.61 11.12
N GLY A 67 1.71 -7.59 11.14
CA GLY A 67 2.50 -7.20 9.96
C GLY A 67 1.64 -6.74 8.78
N ALA A 68 0.42 -6.26 9.03
CA ALA A 68 -0.55 -5.98 7.97
C ALA A 68 -0.66 -4.51 7.58
N THR A 69 0.33 -3.68 7.92
CA THR A 69 0.33 -2.25 7.54
C THR A 69 1.43 -1.95 6.54
N VAL A 70 1.03 -1.53 5.33
CA VAL A 70 1.95 -0.97 4.33
C VAL A 70 2.24 0.47 4.73
N LYS A 71 3.48 0.74 5.14
CA LYS A 71 3.92 2.06 5.62
C LYS A 71 4.41 2.92 4.45
N ILE A 72 3.86 4.12 4.33
CA ILE A 72 4.27 5.14 3.37
C ILE A 72 4.97 6.27 4.14
N SER A 73 6.29 6.38 3.95
CA SER A 73 7.12 7.39 4.60
C SER A 73 8.25 7.83 3.68
N PRO A 74 7.94 8.52 2.57
CA PRO A 74 8.96 9.01 1.64
C PRO A 74 9.90 10.02 2.30
N PRO A 75 11.07 10.31 1.70
CA PRO A 75 11.94 11.39 2.13
C PRO A 75 11.19 12.74 2.16
N LEU A 76 11.54 13.61 3.10
CA LEU A 76 10.91 14.95 3.21
C LEU A 76 11.19 15.86 2.00
N THR A 77 12.20 15.51 1.19
CA THR A 77 12.60 16.20 -0.04
C THR A 77 11.93 15.63 -1.30
N ILE A 78 10.97 14.70 -1.17
CA ILE A 78 10.29 14.09 -2.32
C ILE A 78 9.57 15.15 -3.16
N THR A 79 9.68 15.05 -4.49
CA THR A 79 8.95 15.92 -5.41
C THR A 79 7.50 15.45 -5.58
N ALA A 80 6.62 16.34 -6.05
CA ALA A 80 5.25 15.97 -6.35
C ALA A 80 5.17 14.90 -7.45
N GLU A 81 6.04 14.96 -8.48
CA GLU A 81 6.05 13.96 -9.55
C GLU A 81 6.47 12.58 -9.03
N ALA A 82 7.55 12.49 -8.27
CA ALA A 82 8.01 11.22 -7.69
C ALA A 82 6.97 10.62 -6.73
N LEU A 83 6.26 11.46 -5.98
CA LEU A 83 5.17 11.01 -5.12
C LEU A 83 4.00 10.43 -5.93
N LEU A 84 3.62 11.07 -7.04
CA LEU A 84 2.54 10.59 -7.92
C LEU A 84 2.92 9.27 -8.61
N ASP A 85 4.16 9.17 -9.09
CA ASP A 85 4.71 7.96 -9.70
C ASP A 85 4.71 6.79 -8.70
N GLY A 86 5.22 7.01 -7.49
CA GLY A 86 5.20 6.00 -6.42
C GLY A 86 3.77 5.61 -6.00
N LEU A 87 2.81 6.53 -6.00
CA LEU A 87 1.39 6.19 -5.76
C LEU A 87 0.79 5.33 -6.88
N SER A 88 1.17 5.58 -8.13
CA SER A 88 0.75 4.75 -9.27
C SER A 88 1.29 3.32 -9.12
N ALA A 89 2.61 3.19 -8.90
CA ALA A 89 3.26 1.89 -8.69
C ALA A 89 2.67 1.14 -7.49
N LEU A 90 2.38 1.83 -6.38
CA LEU A 90 1.74 1.21 -5.22
C LEU A 90 0.34 0.67 -5.54
N GLY A 91 -0.47 1.43 -6.30
CA GLY A 91 -1.79 0.96 -6.72
C GLY A 91 -1.74 -0.26 -7.63
N GLU A 92 -0.76 -0.32 -8.53
CA GLU A 92 -0.52 -1.50 -9.38
C GLU A 92 -0.03 -2.70 -8.57
N ALA A 93 0.90 -2.51 -7.65
CA ALA A 93 1.38 -3.56 -6.76
C ALA A 93 0.25 -4.18 -5.91
N ILE A 94 -0.68 -3.36 -5.41
CA ILE A 94 -1.85 -3.85 -4.67
C ILE A 94 -2.77 -4.68 -5.56
N ARG A 95 -2.99 -4.24 -6.80
CA ARG A 95 -3.81 -4.97 -7.77
C ARG A 95 -3.20 -6.34 -8.06
N ASP A 96 -1.93 -6.38 -8.44
CA ASP A 96 -1.21 -7.60 -8.80
C ASP A 96 -1.16 -8.58 -7.63
N ALA A 97 -0.78 -8.12 -6.43
CA ALA A 97 -0.72 -8.98 -5.26
C ALA A 97 -2.10 -9.52 -4.83
N SER A 98 -3.17 -8.76 -5.08
CA SER A 98 -4.55 -9.17 -4.73
C SER A 98 -5.15 -10.20 -5.71
N SER A 99 -4.61 -10.31 -6.91
CA SER A 99 -5.07 -11.22 -7.95
C SER A 99 -4.48 -12.64 -7.84
N GLY A 100 -3.55 -12.88 -6.90
CA GLY A 100 -2.77 -14.10 -6.83
C GLY A 100 -1.75 -14.19 -7.97
N PRO A 101 -0.79 -15.15 -7.93
CA PRO A 101 0.04 -15.42 -9.10
C PRO A 101 -0.86 -15.78 -10.30
N PRO A 102 -0.50 -15.41 -11.55
CA PRO A 102 -1.07 -16.06 -12.73
C PRO A 102 -0.90 -17.56 -12.52
N GLY A 103 -1.99 -18.32 -12.59
CA GLY A 103 -2.04 -19.71 -12.15
C GLY A 103 -0.82 -20.53 -12.56
N GLU A 104 -0.29 -21.27 -11.58
CA GLU A 104 0.38 -22.55 -11.84
C GLU A 104 -0.66 -23.60 -12.23
#